data_AF-A0A957QZ65-F1
#
_entry.id   AF-A0A957QZ65-F1
#
_cell.length_a   1.000
_cell.length_b   1.000
_cell.length_c   1.000
_cell.angle_alpha   90.00
_cell.angle_beta   90.00
_cell.angle_gamma   90.00
#
_symmetry.space_group_name_H-M   'P 1'
#
loop_
_entity.id
_entity.type
_entity.pdbx_description
1 polymer ?
#
loop_
_entity_poly.entity_id
_entity_poly.type
_entity_poly.pdbx_seq_one_letter_code
_entity_poly.pdbx_strand_id
1 'polypeptide(L)'
;DFTLENGADFLAPHFGSVTRHIFRNALEFREPEPIVAYQMSMWSGWLGGSGSGVGPGEFAAAMFAYLAERFQETDVIRVHKQTGFFVCQP
;
A
#
# COMPACT_ATOMS: atom_id res chain seq x y z
N ASP A 1 5.80 -1.85 15.61
CA ASP A 1 4.52 -1.67 14.92
C ASP A 1 3.73 -2.96 14.83
N PHE A 2 2.42 -2.85 14.95
CA PHE A 2 1.48 -3.96 14.79
C PHE A 2 1.21 -4.18 13.30
N THR A 3 1.47 -5.38 12.79
CA THR A 3 1.32 -5.74 11.36
C THR A 3 0.47 -7.00 11.20
N LEU A 4 0.12 -7.34 9.95
CA LEU A 4 -0.57 -8.61 9.69
C LEU A 4 0.33 -9.82 9.97
N GLU A 5 1.64 -9.69 9.83
CA GLU A 5 2.63 -10.74 10.01
C GLU A 5 2.83 -11.08 11.49
N ASN A 6 2.97 -10.05 12.34
CA ASN A 6 3.25 -10.23 13.76
C ASN A 6 2.01 -10.13 14.65
N GLY A 7 0.87 -9.68 14.12
CA GLY A 7 -0.30 -9.34 14.93
C GLY A 7 -0.90 -10.53 15.67
N ALA A 8 -0.81 -11.75 15.11
CA ALA A 8 -1.29 -12.95 15.79
C ALA A 8 -0.50 -13.23 17.08
N ASP A 9 0.83 -13.15 17.01
CA ASP A 9 1.72 -13.37 18.16
C ASP A 9 1.56 -12.27 19.21
N PHE A 10 1.34 -11.03 18.76
CA PHE A 10 1.03 -9.91 19.65
C PHE A 10 -0.30 -10.10 20.41
N LEU A 11 -1.30 -10.71 19.78
CA LEU A 11 -2.64 -10.89 20.36
C LEU A 11 -2.77 -12.17 21.19
N ALA A 12 -1.98 -13.21 20.90
CA ALA A 12 -2.08 -14.52 21.54
C ALA A 12 -2.06 -14.50 23.10
N PRO A 13 -1.29 -13.62 23.79
CA PRO A 13 -1.32 -13.57 25.25
C PRO A 13 -2.63 -13.08 25.86
N HIS A 14 -3.52 -12.47 25.06
CA HIS A 14 -4.72 -11.77 25.52
C HIS A 14 -6.03 -12.49 25.18
N PHE A 15 -5.98 -13.55 24.38
CA PHE A 15 -7.15 -14.24 23.83
C PHE A 15 -6.93 -15.75 23.81
N GLY A 16 -7.98 -16.54 24.08
CA GLY A 16 -7.92 -17.99 24.00
C GLY A 16 -7.59 -18.53 22.60
N SER A 17 -7.96 -17.81 21.55
CA SER A 17 -7.51 -18.09 20.18
C SER A 17 -7.43 -16.84 19.31
N VAL A 18 -6.51 -16.86 18.34
CA VAL A 18 -6.35 -15.79 17.34
C VAL A 18 -6.21 -16.42 15.96
N THR A 19 -7.13 -16.10 15.05
CA THR A 19 -7.09 -16.57 13.64
C THR A 19 -6.83 -15.39 12.71
N ARG A 20 -5.78 -15.49 11.90
CA ARG A 20 -5.45 -14.49 10.87
C ARG A 20 -6.19 -14.81 9.57
N HIS A 21 -6.93 -13.84 9.05
CA HIS A 21 -7.53 -13.89 7.72
C HIS A 21 -6.83 -12.89 6.80
N ILE A 22 -6.40 -13.36 5.63
CA ILE A 22 -5.71 -12.54 4.62
C ILE A 22 -6.56 -12.50 3.36
N PHE A 23 -6.87 -11.30 2.90
CA PHE A 23 -7.44 -11.05 1.58
C PHE A 23 -6.29 -10.82 0.61
N ARG A 24 -6.11 -11.77 -0.32
CA ARG A 24 -5.17 -11.62 -1.42
C ARG A 24 -5.82 -10.80 -2.52
N ASN A 25 -5.51 -9.50 -2.53
CA ASN A 25 -5.96 -8.62 -3.61
C ASN A 25 -4.73 -8.17 -4.40
N ALA A 26 -4.76 -8.45 -5.70
CA ALA A 26 -3.87 -7.85 -6.67
C ALA A 26 -4.70 -6.84 -7.46
N LEU A 27 -4.28 -5.59 -7.46
CA LEU A 27 -4.81 -4.60 -8.38
C LEU A 27 -3.94 -4.65 -9.64
N GLU A 28 -4.60 -4.79 -10.78
CA GLU A 28 -3.94 -4.71 -12.08
C GLU A 28 -4.18 -3.32 -12.65
N PHE A 29 -3.08 -2.62 -12.96
CA PHE A 29 -3.10 -1.33 -13.62
C PHE A 29 -2.55 -1.50 -15.03
N ARG A 30 -3.16 -0.82 -15.99
CA ARG A 30 -2.75 -0.79 -17.40
C ARG A 30 -2.23 0.58 -17.84
N GLU A 31 -2.30 1.54 -16.95
CA GLU A 31 -1.93 2.92 -17.18
C GLU A 31 -1.39 3.51 -15.86
N PRO A 32 -0.46 4.48 -15.92
CA PRO A 32 0.18 5.07 -14.75
C PRO A 32 -0.74 5.96 -13.90
N GLU A 33 -1.75 6.59 -14.49
CA GLU A 33 -2.57 7.63 -13.88
C GLU A 33 -3.24 7.21 -12.55
N PRO A 34 -3.90 6.03 -12.44
CA PRO A 34 -4.56 5.62 -11.20
C PRO A 34 -3.58 5.39 -10.04
N ILE A 35 -2.37 4.91 -10.35
CA ILE A 35 -1.31 4.70 -9.34
C ILE A 35 -0.84 6.06 -8.83
N VAL A 36 -0.60 7.01 -9.74
CA VAL A 36 -0.18 8.37 -9.38
C VAL A 36 -1.24 9.07 -8.56
N ALA A 37 -2.50 9.03 -8.99
CA ALA A 37 -3.62 9.63 -8.29
C ALA A 37 -3.78 9.06 -6.87
N TYR A 38 -3.66 7.74 -6.71
CA TYR A 38 -3.73 7.09 -5.40
C TYR A 38 -2.63 7.58 -4.45
N GLN A 39 -1.37 7.62 -4.91
CA GLN A 39 -0.27 8.10 -4.08
C GLN A 39 -0.45 9.58 -3.70
N MET A 40 -0.91 10.41 -4.64
CA MET A 40 -1.18 11.81 -4.39
C MET A 40 -2.35 12.03 -3.41
N SER A 41 -3.34 11.14 -3.39
CA SER A 41 -4.42 11.18 -2.40
C SER A 41 -3.92 10.97 -0.97
N MET A 42 -2.82 10.23 -0.78
CA MET A 42 -2.18 10.01 0.51
C MET A 42 -1.20 11.12 0.89
N TRP A 43 -0.94 12.07 -0.02
CA TRP A 43 0.07 13.10 0.17
C TRP A 43 -0.25 14.03 1.35
N SER A 44 -1.52 14.38 1.57
CA SER A 44 -1.90 15.25 2.69
C SER A 44 -1.83 14.57 4.07
N GLY A 45 -1.85 13.23 4.12
CA GLY A 45 -1.86 12.47 5.38
C GLY A 45 -0.49 11.91 5.79
N TRP A 46 0.26 11.33 4.85
CA TRP A 46 1.46 10.54 5.16
C TRP A 46 2.76 11.10 4.56
N LEU A 47 2.71 11.75 3.39
CA LEU A 47 3.90 12.26 2.68
C LEU A 47 4.16 13.75 2.92
N GLY A 48 3.10 14.52 3.22
CA GLY A 48 3.13 15.97 3.40
C GLY A 48 3.79 16.45 4.69
N GLY A 49 4.15 15.53 5.60
CA GLY A 49 4.87 15.84 6.83
C GLY A 49 6.40 15.78 6.68
N SER A 50 6.92 15.27 5.57
CA SER A 50 8.36 15.16 5.35
C SER A 50 8.87 16.36 4.56
N GLY A 51 9.85 17.09 5.11
CA GLY A 51 10.60 18.17 4.46
C GLY A 51 11.49 17.67 3.31
N SER A 52 10.92 16.88 2.41
CA SER A 52 11.58 16.23 1.27
C SER A 52 12.06 17.22 0.21
N GLY A 53 11.69 18.50 0.32
CA GLY A 53 12.08 19.56 -0.62
C GLY A 53 11.41 19.44 -2.00
N VAL A 54 10.67 18.37 -2.26
CA VAL A 54 9.99 18.10 -3.53
C VAL A 54 8.52 18.48 -3.40
N GLY A 55 8.04 19.33 -4.31
CA GLY A 55 6.64 19.71 -4.36
C GLY A 55 5.73 18.55 -4.80
N PRO A 56 4.45 18.52 -4.40
CA PRO A 56 3.51 17.47 -4.79
C PRO A 56 3.38 17.30 -6.32
N GLY A 57 3.44 18.41 -7.07
CA GLY A 57 3.40 18.37 -8.54
C GLY A 57 4.67 17.79 -9.16
N GLU A 58 5.84 18.12 -8.61
CA GLU A 58 7.13 17.60 -9.08
C GLU A 58 7.23 16.09 -8.81
N PHE A 59 6.81 15.66 -7.62
CA PHE A 59 6.73 14.24 -7.29
C PHE A 59 5.76 13.50 -8.21
N ALA A 60 4.56 14.04 -8.43
CA ALA A 60 3.58 13.43 -9.32
C ALA A 60 4.12 13.27 -10.74
N ALA A 61 4.79 14.29 -11.28
CA ALA A 61 5.40 14.25 -12.61
C ALA A 61 6.53 13.22 -12.70
N ALA A 62 7.43 13.19 -11.72
CA ALA A 62 8.53 12.22 -11.68
C ALA A 62 8.02 10.78 -11.57
N MET A 63 7.02 10.54 -10.72
CA MET A 63 6.44 9.21 -10.54
C MET A 63 5.64 8.77 -11.78
N PHE A 64 4.94 9.70 -12.43
CA PHE A 64 4.28 9.43 -13.70
C PHE A 64 5.28 9.01 -14.78
N ALA A 65 6.35 9.77 -14.96
CA ALA A 65 7.39 9.47 -15.96
C ALA A 65 8.02 8.09 -15.73
N TYR A 66 8.35 7.79 -14.47
CA TYR A 66 8.86 6.47 -14.08
C TYR A 66 7.88 5.35 -14.42
N LEU A 67 6.60 5.48 -14.05
CA LEU A 67 5.61 4.46 -14.32
C LEU A 67 5.33 4.30 -15.82
N ALA A 68 5.31 5.41 -16.57
CA ALA A 68 5.14 5.38 -18.02
C ALA A 68 6.27 4.60 -18.71
N GLU A 69 7.53 4.77 -18.29
CA GLU A 69 8.65 3.96 -18.76
C GLU A 69 8.45 2.47 -18.43
N ARG A 70 8.02 2.16 -17.20
CA ARG A 70 7.73 0.77 -16.81
C ARG A 70 6.61 0.14 -17.65
N PHE A 71 5.57 0.90 -17.98
CA PHE A 71 4.48 0.40 -18.83
C PHE A 71 4.91 0.14 -20.28
N GLN A 72 6.04 0.70 -20.75
CA GLN A 72 6.62 0.32 -22.04
C GLN A 72 7.29 -1.06 -21.99
N GLU A 73 7.76 -1.47 -20.82
CA GLU A 73 8.39 -2.79 -20.59
C GLU A 73 7.35 -3.87 -20.22
N THR A 74 6.21 -3.48 -19.65
CA THR A 74 5.15 -4.38 -19.21
C THR A 74 3.76 -3.79 -19.43
N ASP A 75 2.87 -4.53 -20.10
CA ASP A 75 1.46 -4.13 -20.33
C ASP A 75 0.65 -3.97 -19.03
N VAL A 76 1.11 -4.57 -17.92
CA VAL A 76 0.39 -4.57 -16.64
C VAL A 76 1.37 -4.40 -15.49
N ILE A 77 1.07 -3.47 -14.60
CA ILE A 77 1.69 -3.40 -13.27
C ILE A 77 0.71 -4.00 -12.26
N ARG A 78 1.18 -5.02 -11.53
CA ARG A 78 0.42 -5.66 -10.45
C ARG A 78 0.86 -5.12 -9.11
N VAL A 79 -0.05 -4.47 -8.40
CA VAL A 79 0.19 -4.00 -7.04
C VAL A 79 -0.46 -4.99 -6.08
N HIS A 80 0.37 -5.59 -5.23
CA HIS A 80 -0.08 -6.49 -4.18
C HIS A 80 -0.28 -5.70 -2.90
N LYS A 81 -1.52 -5.56 -2.45
CA LYS A 81 -1.82 -5.05 -1.11
C LYS A 81 -2.21 -6.22 -0.22
N GLN A 82 -1.40 -6.51 0.79
CA GLN A 82 -1.83 -7.43 1.84
C GLN A 82 -2.81 -6.70 2.76
N THR A 83 -4.06 -7.14 2.72
CA THR A 83 -5.10 -6.68 3.65
C THR A 83 -5.61 -7.90 4.41
N GLY A 84 -6.00 -7.71 5.65
CA GLY A 84 -6.46 -8.81 6.49
C GLY A 84 -7.01 -8.32 7.81
N PHE A 85 -7.48 -9.26 8.61
CA PHE A 85 -7.94 -9.01 9.97
C PHE A 85 -7.69 -10.24 10.85
N PHE A 86 -7.76 -10.05 12.15
CA PHE A 86 -7.66 -11.11 13.14
C PHE A 86 -9.03 -11.35 13.79
N VAL A 87 -9.43 -12.60 13.91
CA VAL A 87 -10.58 -13.01 14.73
C VAL A 87 -10.02 -13.53 16.05
N CYS A 88 -10.39 -12.86 17.14
CA CYS A 88 -10.00 -13.25 18.48
C CYS A 88 -11.19 -13.86 19.21
N GLN A 89 -10.98 -14.97 19.91
CA GLN A 89 -11.98 -15.56 20.80
C GLN A 89 -11.52 -15.42 22.26
N PRO A 90 -12.47 -15.26 23.20
CA PRO A 90 -12.16 -15.20 24.63
C PRO A 90 -11.34 -16.40 25.09
#